data_AF-C4JFP7-F1
#
_entry.id   AF-C4JFP7-F1
#
_cell.length_a   1.000
_cell.length_b   1.000
_cell.length_c   1.000
_cell.angle_alpha   90.00
_cell.angle_beta   90.00
_cell.angle_gamma   90.00
#
_symmetry.space_group_name_H-M   'P 1'
#
loop_
_entity.id
_entity.type
_entity.pdbx_description
1 polymer ?
#
loop_
_entity_poly.entity_id
_entity_poly.type
_entity_poly.pdbx_seq_one_letter_code
_entity_poly.pdbx_strand_id
1 'polypeptide(L)'
;MASIPFFSSPSRVFTAALVLRLVLLLYGLYQDAHSAMKYTDIDYYVFTDAARFVSRGQSPYDRATYRYTPLLAWLLVPTAWTGPWPLGGLWFSFGKALFALADIVAGWLIVRVLREHRGMDVTRALKYASIWLLNPMVATISTRGSSEGLLGVMVIALLWAVLQRRVGLAGCLLGLGVHFKIYPFIYGPAIICSGGVPCAECGNVHDLRVPLPTTHLFAPSDASGPSA
;
A
#
# COMPACT_ATOMS: atom_id res chain seq x y z
N MET A 1 -23.30 -14.92 13.90
CA MET A 1 -21.83 -14.94 14.13
C MET A 1 -21.48 -13.87 15.14
N ALA A 2 -21.07 -14.24 16.36
CA ALA A 2 -20.71 -13.28 17.39
C ALA A 2 -19.55 -12.38 16.91
N SER A 3 -19.75 -11.06 16.95
CA SER A 3 -18.69 -10.09 16.67
C SER A 3 -17.65 -10.17 17.79
N ILE A 4 -16.45 -10.66 17.47
CA ILE A 4 -15.30 -10.58 18.38
C ILE A 4 -15.14 -9.11 18.77
N PRO A 5 -15.19 -8.77 20.08
CA PRO A 5 -15.30 -7.39 20.52
C PRO A 5 -14.11 -6.53 20.06
N PHE A 6 -12.96 -7.15 19.82
CA PHE A 6 -11.74 -6.51 19.31
C PHE A 6 -11.97 -5.70 18.01
N PHE A 7 -12.70 -6.26 17.04
CA PHE A 7 -12.93 -5.62 15.74
C PHE A 7 -14.04 -4.56 15.76
N SER A 8 -14.72 -4.36 16.89
CA SER A 8 -15.75 -3.33 17.02
C SER A 8 -15.17 -1.96 17.36
N SER A 9 -13.87 -1.88 17.66
CA SER A 9 -13.22 -0.66 18.13
C SER A 9 -12.00 -0.36 17.27
N PRO A 10 -12.01 0.75 16.50
CA PRO A 10 -10.85 1.17 15.72
C PRO A 10 -9.60 1.33 16.58
N SER A 11 -9.72 1.98 17.74
CA SER A 11 -8.58 2.22 18.64
C SER A 11 -7.86 0.91 19.02
N ARG A 12 -8.60 -0.15 19.36
CA ARG A 12 -7.98 -1.45 19.68
C ARG A 12 -7.20 -2.05 18.52
N VAL A 13 -7.75 -2.02 17.30
CA VAL A 13 -7.08 -2.56 16.11
C VAL A 13 -5.82 -1.74 15.77
N PHE A 14 -5.93 -0.41 15.76
CA PHE A 14 -4.81 0.47 15.43
C PHE A 14 -3.72 0.45 16.50
N THR A 15 -4.08 0.43 17.79
CA THR A 15 -3.12 0.27 18.89
C THR A 15 -2.41 -1.08 18.79
N ALA A 16 -3.12 -2.18 18.53
CA ALA A 16 -2.48 -3.48 18.35
C ALA A 16 -1.51 -3.48 17.15
N ALA A 17 -1.90 -2.86 16.04
CA ALA A 17 -1.05 -2.74 14.85
C ALA A 17 0.21 -1.88 15.09
N LEU A 18 0.09 -0.81 15.89
CA LEU A 18 1.20 0.04 16.30
C LEU A 18 2.14 -0.71 17.26
N VAL A 19 1.58 -1.40 18.26
CA VAL A 19 2.35 -2.20 19.22
C VAL A 19 3.11 -3.32 18.49
N LEU A 20 2.48 -4.01 17.55
CA LEU A 20 3.15 -5.02 16.71
C LEU A 20 4.39 -4.45 16.01
N ARG A 21 4.25 -3.29 15.37
CA ARG A 21 5.37 -2.63 14.67
C ARG A 21 6.44 -2.15 15.64
N LEU A 22 6.06 -1.59 16.79
CA LEU A 22 6.99 -1.15 17.82
C LEU A 22 7.82 -2.34 18.36
N VAL A 23 7.16 -3.45 18.68
CA VAL A 23 7.83 -4.68 19.14
C VAL A 23 8.82 -5.18 18.08
N LEU A 24 8.42 -5.22 16.81
CA LEU A 24 9.29 -5.65 15.72
C LEU A 24 10.47 -4.68 15.46
N LEU A 25 10.28 -3.37 15.62
CA LEU A 25 11.36 -2.39 15.53
C LEU A 25 12.39 -2.60 16.66
N LEU A 26 11.92 -2.75 17.90
CA LEU A 26 12.78 -3.00 19.06
C LEU A 26 13.50 -4.34 18.94
N TYR A 27 12.79 -5.39 18.51
CA TYR A 27 13.38 -6.68 18.21
C TYR A 27 14.43 -6.59 17.09
N GLY A 28 14.14 -5.83 16.03
CA GLY A 28 15.08 -5.61 14.93
C GLY A 28 16.36 -4.91 15.39
N LEU A 29 16.26 -3.91 16.26
CA LEU A 29 17.43 -3.26 16.88
C LEU A 29 18.25 -4.25 17.71
N TYR A 30 17.58 -5.08 18.51
CA TYR A 30 18.24 -6.12 19.30
C TYR A 30 18.95 -7.14 18.40
N GLN A 31 18.26 -7.66 17.38
CA GLN A 31 18.81 -8.65 16.45
C GLN A 31 20.00 -8.07 15.67
N ASP A 32 19.90 -6.82 15.19
CA ASP A 32 21.00 -6.17 14.46
C ASP A 32 22.25 -5.99 15.34
N ALA A 33 22.09 -5.85 16.66
CA ALA A 33 23.20 -5.73 17.61
C ALA A 33 23.81 -7.07 18.01
N HIS A 34 23.03 -8.15 18.07
CA HIS A 34 23.45 -9.45 18.65
C HIS A 34 23.62 -10.58 17.63
N SER A 35 23.16 -10.41 16.39
CA SER A 35 23.23 -11.44 15.34
C SER A 35 24.12 -11.01 14.17
N ALA A 36 24.80 -12.01 13.58
CA ALA A 36 25.47 -11.85 12.29
C ALA A 36 24.46 -11.62 11.16
N MET A 37 23.31 -12.28 11.21
CA MET A 37 22.21 -12.09 10.27
C MET A 37 21.39 -10.87 10.67
N LYS A 38 21.51 -9.80 9.90
CA LYS A 38 20.81 -8.54 10.15
C LYS A 38 19.31 -8.68 9.88
N TYR A 39 18.52 -8.08 10.76
CA TYR A 39 17.10 -7.87 10.56
C TYR A 39 16.87 -6.80 9.49
N THR A 40 17.63 -5.71 9.56
CA THR A 40 17.55 -4.62 8.58
C THR A 40 17.75 -5.12 7.15
N ASP A 41 16.87 -4.69 6.26
CA ASP A 41 16.97 -5.01 4.84
C ASP A 41 18.15 -4.28 4.17
N ILE A 42 18.75 -4.90 3.16
CA ILE A 42 19.93 -4.33 2.47
C ILE A 42 19.56 -3.05 1.72
N ASP A 43 18.35 -3.00 1.17
CA ASP A 43 17.79 -1.83 0.50
C ASP A 43 17.74 -0.62 1.44
N TYR A 44 17.49 -0.83 2.73
CA TYR A 44 17.46 0.25 3.71
C TYR A 44 18.82 0.95 3.85
N TYR A 45 19.90 0.19 3.87
CA TYR A 45 21.25 0.76 3.88
C TYR A 45 21.54 1.55 2.60
N VAL A 46 21.10 1.04 1.44
CA VAL A 46 21.23 1.74 0.15
C VAL A 46 20.46 3.07 0.17
N PHE A 47 19.26 3.09 0.75
CA PHE A 47 18.49 4.33 0.91
C PHE A 47 19.17 5.34 1.82
N THR A 48 19.62 4.90 3.00
CA THR A 48 20.28 5.78 3.97
C THR A 48 21.61 6.30 3.44
N ASP A 49 22.36 5.49 2.69
CA ASP A 49 23.58 5.96 2.03
C ASP A 49 23.28 7.02 0.98
N ALA A 50 22.30 6.81 0.11
CA ALA A 50 21.87 7.82 -0.86
C ALA A 50 21.38 9.11 -0.18
N ALA A 51 20.67 9.00 0.95
CA ALA A 51 20.28 10.14 1.76
C ALA A 51 21.48 10.92 2.32
N ARG A 52 22.60 10.24 2.62
CA ARG A 52 23.86 10.90 3.03
C ARG A 52 24.49 11.68 1.88
N PHE A 53 24.50 11.15 0.66
CA PHE A 53 24.94 11.90 -0.52
C PHE A 53 24.10 13.17 -0.70
N VAL A 54 22.77 13.03 -0.64
CA VAL A 54 21.84 14.17 -0.72
C VAL A 54 22.11 15.21 0.36
N SER A 55 22.33 14.79 1.62
CA SER A 55 22.60 15.72 2.72
C SER A 55 23.87 16.56 2.54
N ARG A 56 24.77 16.12 1.65
CA ARG A 56 26.02 16.81 1.28
C ARG A 56 25.89 17.60 -0.03
N GLY A 57 24.68 17.72 -0.59
CA GLY A 57 24.44 18.35 -1.89
C GLY A 57 24.87 17.51 -3.09
N GLN A 58 25.16 16.22 -2.90
CA GLN A 58 25.56 15.29 -3.96
C GLN A 58 24.35 14.54 -4.53
N SER A 59 24.54 13.87 -5.67
CA SER A 59 23.48 13.09 -6.29
C SER A 59 23.24 11.80 -5.50
N PRO A 60 21.98 11.40 -5.23
CA PRO A 60 21.71 10.10 -4.61
C PRO A 60 22.20 8.93 -5.48
N TYR A 61 22.35 9.15 -6.79
CA TYR A 61 22.84 8.15 -7.75
C TYR A 61 24.36 7.96 -7.70
N ASP A 62 25.10 8.82 -6.98
CA ASP A 62 26.52 8.59 -6.71
C ASP A 62 26.71 7.38 -5.77
N ARG A 63 25.66 6.97 -5.04
CA ARG A 63 25.62 5.69 -4.36
C ARG A 63 25.42 4.57 -5.38
N ALA A 64 26.45 3.73 -5.54
CA ALA A 64 26.37 2.50 -6.31
C ALA A 64 25.15 1.66 -5.89
N THR A 65 24.46 1.08 -6.88
CA THR A 65 23.23 0.27 -6.73
C THR A 65 21.96 1.01 -6.27
N TYR A 66 22.00 2.34 -6.08
CA TYR A 66 20.79 3.12 -5.85
C TYR A 66 19.94 3.22 -7.12
N ARG A 67 18.84 2.47 -7.16
CA ARG A 67 17.91 2.37 -8.32
C ARG A 67 16.53 2.99 -8.06
N TYR A 68 16.41 3.69 -6.93
CA TYR A 68 15.15 4.27 -6.48
C TYR A 68 15.11 5.74 -6.85
N THR A 69 13.97 6.38 -6.68
CA THR A 69 13.83 7.78 -7.12
C THR A 69 14.46 8.74 -6.12
N PRO A 70 14.87 9.95 -6.53
CA PRO A 70 15.56 10.89 -5.64
C PRO A 70 14.66 11.32 -4.48
N LEU A 71 13.34 11.33 -4.71
CA LEU A 71 12.33 11.65 -3.69
C LEU A 71 12.45 10.77 -2.45
N LEU A 72 12.73 9.47 -2.61
CA LEU A 72 12.91 8.57 -1.47
C LEU A 72 14.17 8.92 -0.67
N ALA A 73 15.29 9.22 -1.34
CA ALA A 73 16.52 9.65 -0.65
C ALA A 73 16.32 10.98 0.09
N TRP A 74 15.62 11.94 -0.53
CA TRP A 74 15.28 13.23 0.09
C TRP A 74 14.40 13.07 1.33
N LEU A 75 13.38 12.21 1.25
CA LEU A 75 12.50 11.89 2.37
C LEU A 75 13.27 11.28 3.56
N LEU A 76 14.37 10.58 3.28
CA LEU A 76 15.19 9.89 4.28
C LEU A 76 16.42 10.68 4.72
N VAL A 77 16.59 11.95 4.31
CA VAL A 77 17.70 12.81 4.78
C VAL A 77 17.87 12.81 6.31
N PRO A 78 16.81 12.79 7.14
CA PRO A 78 17.00 12.69 8.59
C PRO A 78 17.78 11.45 9.04
N THR A 79 17.78 10.36 8.26
CA THR A 79 18.58 9.15 8.54
C THR A 79 20.08 9.36 8.34
N ALA A 80 20.47 10.41 7.62
CA ALA A 80 21.87 10.80 7.41
C ALA A 80 22.43 11.66 8.55
N TRP A 81 21.57 12.19 9.42
CA TRP A 81 22.01 13.05 10.52
C TRP A 81 22.80 12.24 11.53
N THR A 82 24.08 12.61 11.67
CA THR A 82 24.96 12.02 12.67
C THR A 82 24.77 12.75 13.99
N GLY A 83 24.68 11.99 15.07
CA GLY A 83 24.59 12.52 16.43
C GLY A 83 25.28 11.57 17.40
N PRO A 84 25.67 12.05 18.59
CA PRO A 84 26.26 11.20 19.62
C PRO A 84 25.31 10.04 19.96
N TRP A 85 25.88 8.88 20.28
CA TRP A 85 25.11 7.76 20.81
C TRP A 85 24.36 8.19 22.08
N PRO A 86 23.06 7.91 22.26
CA PRO A 86 22.19 7.01 21.47
C PRO A 86 21.37 7.69 20.36
N LEU A 87 21.44 9.01 20.22
CA LEU A 87 20.61 9.79 19.29
C LEU A 87 20.87 9.42 17.82
N GLY A 88 22.11 9.07 17.45
CA GLY A 88 22.45 8.61 16.10
C GLY A 88 21.70 7.34 15.66
N GLY A 89 21.42 6.42 16.59
CA GLY A 89 20.64 5.20 16.31
C GLY A 89 19.15 5.48 16.07
N LEU A 90 18.63 6.54 16.69
CA LEU A 90 17.25 6.99 16.48
C LEU A 90 17.07 7.58 15.08
N TRP A 91 18.02 8.42 14.64
CA TRP A 91 18.03 8.96 13.28
C TRP A 91 18.12 7.86 12.23
N PHE A 92 19.00 6.87 12.42
CA PHE A 92 19.04 5.70 11.54
C PHE A 92 17.71 4.96 11.49
N SER A 93 16.95 4.90 12.58
CA SER A 93 15.66 4.20 12.63
C SER A 93 14.48 5.03 12.12
N PHE A 94 14.68 6.32 11.82
CA PHE A 94 13.62 7.22 11.35
C PHE A 94 12.90 6.68 10.11
N GLY A 95 13.65 6.21 9.11
CA GLY A 95 13.06 5.66 7.89
C GLY A 95 12.21 4.42 8.14
N LYS A 96 12.68 3.50 9.00
CA LYS A 96 11.89 2.32 9.41
C LYS A 96 10.61 2.72 10.13
N ALA A 97 10.68 3.71 11.02
CA ALA A 97 9.51 4.24 11.71
C ALA A 97 8.53 4.89 10.73
N LEU A 98 9.04 5.66 9.77
CA LEU A 98 8.24 6.29 8.71
C LEU A 98 7.52 5.25 7.85
N PHE A 99 8.21 4.18 7.44
CA PHE A 99 7.61 3.10 6.66
C PHE A 99 6.58 2.30 7.46
N ALA A 100 6.85 2.03 8.73
CA ALA A 100 5.90 1.40 9.64
C ALA A 100 4.65 2.28 9.85
N LEU A 101 4.82 3.59 9.97
CA LEU A 101 3.73 4.58 10.02
C LEU A 101 2.91 4.59 8.72
N ALA A 102 3.58 4.47 7.56
CA ALA A 102 2.91 4.40 6.27
C ALA A 102 1.94 3.20 6.20
N ASP A 103 2.31 2.04 6.73
CA ASP A 103 1.37 0.90 6.78
C ASP A 103 0.12 1.22 7.60
N ILE A 104 0.27 1.96 8.70
CA ILE A 104 -0.85 2.36 9.56
C ILE A 104 -1.77 3.31 8.80
N VAL A 105 -1.20 4.28 8.09
CA VAL A 105 -1.95 5.21 7.23
C VAL A 105 -2.64 4.45 6.09
N ALA A 106 -1.99 3.46 5.48
CA ALA A 106 -2.58 2.62 4.44
C ALA A 106 -3.78 1.84 4.99
N GLY A 107 -3.64 1.24 6.18
CA GLY A 107 -4.76 0.58 6.85
C GLY A 107 -5.93 1.52 7.18
N TRP A 108 -5.64 2.75 7.60
CA TRP A 108 -6.66 3.78 7.80
C TRP A 108 -7.37 4.15 6.50
N LEU A 109 -6.63 4.34 5.41
CA LEU A 109 -7.21 4.60 4.09
C LEU A 109 -8.08 3.43 3.60
N ILE A 110 -7.66 2.17 3.84
CA ILE A 110 -8.46 0.98 3.52
C ILE A 110 -9.80 1.02 4.27
N VAL A 111 -9.78 1.27 5.59
CA VAL A 111 -11.02 1.40 6.38
C VAL A 111 -11.90 2.51 5.80
N ARG A 112 -11.31 3.66 5.47
CA ARG A 112 -12.02 4.81 4.90
C ARG A 112 -12.71 4.45 3.59
N VAL A 113 -11.98 3.85 2.64
CA VAL A 113 -12.53 3.41 1.34
C VAL A 113 -13.66 2.41 1.52
N LEU A 114 -13.49 1.41 2.39
CA LEU A 114 -14.52 0.40 2.65
C LEU A 114 -15.79 0.99 3.26
N ARG A 115 -15.67 1.98 4.14
CA ARG A 115 -16.82 2.63 4.77
C ARG A 115 -17.53 3.59 3.82
N GLU A 116 -16.78 4.49 3.19
CA GLU A 116 -17.34 5.56 2.35
C GLU A 116 -17.92 5.02 1.03
N HIS A 117 -17.26 4.06 0.38
CA HIS A 117 -17.64 3.63 -0.98
C HIS A 117 -18.31 2.25 -1.05
N ARG A 118 -18.14 1.39 -0.04
CA ARG A 118 -18.87 0.10 0.03
C ARG A 118 -20.01 0.10 1.04
N GLY A 119 -20.23 1.21 1.76
CA GLY A 119 -21.28 1.31 2.80
C GLY A 119 -21.12 0.27 3.92
N MET A 120 -19.89 -0.20 4.14
CA MET A 120 -19.62 -1.32 5.02
C MET A 120 -19.69 -0.89 6.49
N ASP A 121 -20.28 -1.73 7.33
CA ASP A 121 -20.24 -1.54 8.79
C ASP A 121 -18.78 -1.48 9.30
N VAL A 122 -18.54 -0.67 10.34
CA VAL A 122 -17.23 -0.43 10.95
C VAL A 122 -16.56 -1.75 11.31
N THR A 123 -17.30 -2.70 11.89
CA THR A 123 -16.77 -3.98 12.34
C THR A 123 -16.25 -4.82 11.17
N ARG A 124 -16.97 -4.82 10.04
CA ARG A 124 -16.56 -5.57 8.85
C ARG A 124 -15.38 -4.88 8.16
N ALA A 125 -15.39 -3.56 8.06
CA ALA A 125 -14.30 -2.79 7.47
C ALA A 125 -12.99 -3.01 8.25
N LEU A 126 -13.05 -3.01 9.59
CA LEU A 126 -11.90 -3.28 10.45
C LEU A 126 -11.38 -4.71 10.30
N LYS A 127 -12.25 -5.71 10.11
CA LYS A 127 -11.82 -7.09 9.84
C LYS A 127 -10.99 -7.19 8.55
N TYR A 128 -11.46 -6.58 7.46
CA TYR A 128 -10.69 -6.56 6.20
C TYR A 128 -9.40 -5.76 6.33
N ALA A 129 -9.44 -4.59 6.96
CA ALA A 129 -8.24 -3.78 7.19
C ALA A 129 -7.22 -4.49 8.10
N SER A 130 -7.67 -5.36 9.01
CA SER A 130 -6.79 -6.15 9.88
C SER A 130 -5.93 -7.14 9.12
N ILE A 131 -6.35 -7.59 7.93
CA ILE A 131 -5.52 -8.42 7.03
C ILE A 131 -4.25 -7.66 6.60
N TRP A 132 -4.28 -6.33 6.57
CA TRP A 132 -3.10 -5.51 6.33
C TRP A 132 -2.42 -5.10 7.65
N LEU A 133 -3.19 -4.52 8.57
CA LEU A 133 -2.67 -3.90 9.79
C LEU A 133 -2.02 -4.90 10.77
N LEU A 134 -2.58 -6.10 10.90
CA LEU A 134 -2.13 -7.12 11.86
C LEU A 134 -1.37 -8.27 11.20
N ASN A 135 -1.06 -8.15 9.91
CA ASN A 135 -0.29 -9.16 9.21
C ASN A 135 1.20 -9.05 9.60
N PRO A 136 1.77 -10.09 10.21
CA PRO A 136 3.16 -10.06 10.65
C PRO A 136 4.13 -9.89 9.47
N MET A 137 3.81 -10.41 8.29
CA MET A 137 4.66 -10.28 7.11
C MET A 137 4.76 -8.83 6.64
N VAL A 138 3.63 -8.11 6.57
CA VAL A 138 3.61 -6.68 6.22
C VAL A 138 4.37 -5.86 7.26
N ALA A 139 4.09 -6.11 8.54
CA ALA A 139 4.76 -5.42 9.64
C ALA A 139 6.27 -5.70 9.67
N THR A 140 6.72 -6.93 9.37
CA THR A 140 8.13 -7.26 9.25
C THR A 140 8.77 -6.54 8.07
N ILE A 141 8.16 -6.53 6.89
CA ILE A 141 8.73 -5.85 5.70
C ILE A 141 8.97 -4.36 5.97
N SER A 142 7.98 -3.65 6.52
CA SER A 142 8.13 -2.21 6.79
C SER A 142 9.15 -1.92 7.89
N THR A 143 9.13 -2.70 8.99
CA THR A 143 10.08 -2.53 10.11
C THR A 143 11.51 -2.95 9.78
N ARG A 144 11.71 -3.83 8.79
CA ARG A 144 13.04 -4.13 8.22
C ARG A 144 13.61 -2.96 7.40
N GLY A 145 12.78 -1.98 7.02
CA GLY A 145 13.21 -0.78 6.30
C GLY A 145 12.80 -0.75 4.83
N SER A 146 11.77 -1.51 4.43
CA SER A 146 11.25 -1.44 3.07
C SER A 146 10.25 -0.31 2.89
N SER A 147 10.32 0.41 1.76
CA SER A 147 9.44 1.55 1.46
C SER A 147 8.08 1.16 0.86
N GLU A 148 7.76 -0.14 0.76
CA GLU A 148 6.49 -0.63 0.19
C GLU A 148 5.25 -0.07 0.89
N GLY A 149 5.33 0.23 2.20
CA GLY A 149 4.23 0.85 2.93
C GLY A 149 3.83 2.22 2.36
N LEU A 150 4.80 3.03 1.91
CA LEU A 150 4.53 4.33 1.27
C LEU A 150 3.81 4.16 -0.06
N LEU A 151 4.20 3.15 -0.85
CA LEU A 151 3.49 2.80 -2.09
C LEU A 151 2.08 2.33 -1.80
N GLY A 152 1.88 1.53 -0.76
CA GLY A 152 0.56 1.12 -0.29
C GLY A 152 -0.34 2.33 0.00
N VAL A 153 0.18 3.34 0.70
CA VAL A 153 -0.54 4.60 0.93
C VAL A 153 -0.90 5.29 -0.38
N MET A 154 0.06 5.44 -1.31
CA MET A 154 -0.16 6.11 -2.59
C MET A 154 -1.23 5.40 -3.44
N VAL A 155 -1.20 4.07 -3.51
CA VAL A 155 -2.13 3.27 -4.31
C VAL A 155 -3.54 3.30 -3.73
N ILE A 156 -3.69 3.18 -2.40
CA ILE A 156 -5.02 3.26 -1.78
C ILE A 156 -5.55 4.70 -1.81
N ALA A 157 -4.69 5.71 -1.65
CA ALA A 157 -5.08 7.11 -1.81
C ALA A 157 -5.51 7.41 -3.26
N LEU A 158 -4.82 6.83 -4.25
CA LEU A 158 -5.20 6.90 -5.66
C LEU A 158 -6.57 6.28 -5.88
N LEU A 159 -6.80 5.07 -5.38
CA LEU A 159 -8.11 4.41 -5.44
C LEU A 159 -9.20 5.29 -4.81
N TRP A 160 -8.95 5.83 -3.61
CA TRP A 160 -9.87 6.74 -2.94
C TRP A 160 -10.19 7.97 -3.81
N ALA A 161 -9.18 8.60 -4.40
CA ALA A 161 -9.34 9.77 -5.26
C ALA A 161 -10.20 9.47 -6.50
N VAL A 162 -9.97 8.31 -7.12
CA VAL A 162 -10.73 7.83 -8.28
C VAL A 162 -12.19 7.58 -7.90
N LEU A 163 -12.43 6.90 -6.77
CA LEU A 163 -13.79 6.65 -6.27
C LEU A 163 -14.54 7.94 -5.89
N GLN A 164 -13.82 8.96 -5.43
CA GLN A 164 -14.35 10.31 -5.17
C GLN A 164 -14.49 11.17 -6.44
N ARG A 165 -14.18 10.62 -7.63
CA ARG A 165 -14.19 11.33 -8.93
C ARG A 165 -13.32 12.58 -8.98
N ARG A 166 -12.25 12.64 -8.18
CA ARG A 166 -11.29 13.75 -8.16
C ARG A 166 -10.18 13.49 -9.17
N VAL A 167 -10.47 13.70 -10.46
CA VAL A 167 -9.56 13.35 -11.57
C VAL A 167 -8.19 14.02 -11.45
N GLY A 168 -8.13 15.32 -11.12
CA GLY A 168 -6.85 16.01 -10.94
C GLY A 168 -5.98 15.41 -9.84
N LEU A 169 -6.59 15.12 -8.69
CA LEU A 169 -5.90 14.51 -7.55
C LEU A 169 -5.48 13.06 -7.86
N ALA A 170 -6.32 12.29 -8.57
CA ALA A 170 -5.98 10.95 -9.03
C ALA A 170 -4.80 10.98 -10.02
N GLY A 171 -4.79 11.91 -10.98
CA GLY A 171 -3.67 12.10 -11.91
C GLY A 171 -2.36 12.45 -11.17
N CYS A 172 -2.43 13.39 -10.22
CA CYS A 172 -1.27 13.75 -9.39
C CYS A 172 -0.77 12.56 -8.55
N LEU A 173 -1.65 11.80 -7.92
CA LEU A 173 -1.27 10.63 -7.12
C LEU A 173 -0.72 9.48 -7.97
N LEU A 174 -1.27 9.24 -9.16
CA LEU A 174 -0.74 8.26 -10.10
C LEU A 174 0.65 8.68 -10.57
N GLY A 175 0.81 9.94 -10.99
CA GLY A 175 2.10 10.50 -11.39
C GLY A 175 3.14 10.40 -10.27
N LEU A 176 2.78 10.81 -9.05
CA LEU A 176 3.65 10.68 -7.89
C LEU A 176 4.00 9.21 -7.60
N GLY A 177 3.02 8.30 -7.69
CA GLY A 177 3.22 6.87 -7.52
C GLY A 177 4.23 6.29 -8.50
N VAL A 178 4.10 6.60 -9.79
CA VAL A 178 5.04 6.19 -10.86
C VAL A 178 6.45 6.76 -10.62
N HIS A 179 6.54 8.01 -10.18
CA HIS A 179 7.81 8.65 -9.79
C HIS A 179 8.35 8.17 -8.44
N PHE A 180 7.63 7.35 -7.69
CA PHE A 180 8.13 6.71 -6.49
C PHE A 180 8.60 5.28 -6.79
N LYS A 181 7.84 4.55 -7.61
CA LYS A 181 8.20 3.25 -8.18
C LYS A 181 7.41 3.07 -9.47
N ILE A 182 7.97 2.42 -10.49
CA ILE A 182 7.31 2.34 -11.81
C ILE A 182 5.97 1.56 -11.81
N TYR A 183 5.79 0.61 -10.89
CA TYR A 183 4.67 -0.34 -10.92
C TYR A 183 3.25 0.26 -10.90
N PRO A 184 2.92 1.33 -10.13
CA PRO A 184 1.59 1.93 -10.14
C PRO A 184 1.11 2.39 -11.52
N PHE A 185 2.01 2.52 -12.50
CA PHE A 185 1.66 2.80 -13.90
C PHE A 185 0.62 1.81 -14.46
N ILE A 186 0.65 0.55 -14.03
CA ILE A 186 -0.30 -0.49 -14.48
C ILE A 186 -1.76 -0.16 -14.13
N TYR A 187 -2.00 0.70 -13.15
CA TYR A 187 -3.36 1.12 -12.78
C TYR A 187 -3.91 2.21 -13.71
N GLY A 188 -3.06 2.89 -14.48
CA GLY A 188 -3.46 3.96 -15.39
C GLY A 188 -4.60 3.56 -16.34
N PRO A 189 -4.46 2.48 -17.13
CA PRO A 189 -5.52 2.02 -18.02
C PRO A 189 -6.85 1.74 -17.30
N ALA A 190 -6.80 1.06 -16.15
CA ALA A 190 -8.01 0.78 -15.37
C ALA A 190 -8.68 2.06 -14.85
N ILE A 191 -7.90 3.06 -14.46
CA ILE A 191 -8.41 4.37 -14.00
C ILE A 191 -9.03 5.16 -15.15
N ILE A 192 -8.42 5.14 -16.34
CA ILE A 192 -8.97 5.82 -17.52
C ILE A 192 -10.28 5.15 -17.94
N CYS A 193 -10.32 3.82 -17.99
CA CYS A 193 -11.53 3.06 -18.34
C CYS A 193 -12.66 3.20 -17.31
N SER A 194 -12.34 3.21 -16.01
CA SER A 194 -13.34 3.35 -14.95
C SER A 194 -13.76 4.81 -14.68
N GLY A 195 -12.84 5.74 -14.92
CA GLY A 195 -13.01 7.16 -14.68
C GLY A 195 -13.95 7.83 -15.66
N GLY A 196 -14.28 7.17 -16.78
CA GLY A 196 -15.19 7.69 -17.81
C GLY A 196 -14.83 9.12 -18.13
N VAL A 197 -13.87 9.34 -19.04
CA VAL A 197 -13.74 10.65 -19.69
C VAL A 197 -15.16 11.11 -19.99
N PRO A 198 -15.62 12.29 -19.51
CA PRO A 198 -16.84 12.85 -20.05
C PRO A 198 -16.55 13.08 -21.53
N CYS A 199 -16.84 12.07 -22.34
CA CYS A 199 -16.81 12.18 -23.77
C CYS A 199 -17.81 13.30 -24.07
N ALA A 200 -17.30 14.46 -24.46
CA ALA A 200 -18.13 15.51 -25.01
C ALA A 200 -18.93 15.03 -26.25
N GLU A 201 -18.68 13.80 -26.73
CA GLU A 201 -19.28 13.19 -27.92
C GLU A 201 -19.91 11.79 -27.71
N CYS A 202 -20.10 11.28 -26.48
CA CYS A 202 -20.91 10.07 -26.32
C CYS A 202 -22.34 10.43 -25.95
N GLY A 203 -23.21 10.50 -26.96
CA GLY A 203 -24.65 10.43 -26.77
C GLY A 203 -25.04 9.22 -25.91
N ASN A 204 -26.02 9.45 -25.03
CA ASN A 204 -26.66 8.49 -24.12
C ASN A 204 -26.36 7.00 -24.39
N VAL A 205 -25.53 6.39 -23.56
CA VAL A 205 -25.47 4.93 -23.40
C VAL A 205 -26.02 4.57 -22.02
N HIS A 206 -27.34 4.64 -21.91
CA HIS A 206 -28.12 4.01 -20.84
C HIS A 206 -28.43 2.55 -21.22
N ASP A 207 -27.43 1.71 -21.45
CA ASP A 207 -27.64 0.26 -21.35
C ASP A 207 -26.31 -0.52 -21.39
N LEU A 208 -25.76 -0.83 -20.23
CA LEU A 208 -24.76 -1.88 -20.07
C LEU A 208 -25.10 -2.68 -18.80
N ARG A 209 -26.27 -3.35 -18.83
CA ARG A 209 -26.49 -4.51 -17.98
C ARG A 209 -25.62 -5.65 -18.51
N VAL A 210 -24.59 -6.01 -17.75
CA VAL A 210 -23.82 -7.25 -17.99
C VAL A 210 -24.78 -8.44 -17.84
N PRO A 211 -25.04 -9.24 -18.87
CA PRO A 211 -25.84 -10.45 -18.72
C PRO A 211 -25.01 -11.49 -17.96
N LEU A 212 -25.52 -11.99 -16.83
CA LEU A 212 -24.99 -13.19 -16.20
C LEU A 212 -25.27 -14.39 -17.11
N PRO A 213 -24.33 -15.34 -17.28
CA PRO A 213 -24.54 -16.50 -18.13
C PRO A 213 -25.56 -17.44 -17.48
N THR A 214 -26.72 -17.60 -18.13
CA THR A 214 -27.69 -18.64 -17.80
C THR A 214 -27.12 -20.00 -18.23
N THR A 215 -26.83 -20.83 -17.23
CA THR A 215 -26.66 -22.29 -17.37
C THR A 215 -27.87 -22.89 -18.07
N HIS A 216 -27.73 -23.26 -19.34
CA HIS A 216 -28.65 -24.20 -19.98
C HIS A 216 -28.16 -25.62 -19.73
N LEU A 217 -28.89 -26.26 -18.81
CA LEU A 217 -28.93 -27.69 -18.58
C LEU A 217 -29.19 -28.44 -19.91
N PHE A 218 -28.48 -29.56 -20.05
CA PHE A 218 -28.77 -30.71 -20.90
C PHE A 218 -30.25 -30.85 -21.34
N ALA A 219 -30.45 -30.99 -22.65
CA ALA A 219 -31.60 -31.72 -23.21
C ALA A 219 -31.07 -32.71 -24.25
N PRO A 220 -31.39 -34.02 -24.15
CA PRO A 220 -31.00 -35.00 -25.15
C PRO A 220 -31.96 -34.95 -26.35
N SER A 221 -31.41 -34.78 -27.55
CA SER A 221 -32.12 -35.08 -28.80
C SER A 221 -31.74 -36.48 -29.24
N ASP A 222 -32.74 -37.35 -29.43
CA ASP A 222 -32.84 -38.30 -30.55
C ASP A 222 -33.85 -39.42 -30.22
N ALA A 223 -34.97 -39.45 -30.95
CA ALA A 223 -35.64 -40.67 -31.42
C ALA A 223 -36.99 -40.33 -32.07
N SER A 224 -37.03 -40.26 -33.40
CA SER A 224 -38.21 -40.67 -34.16
C SER A 224 -37.78 -41.03 -35.59
N GLY A 225 -37.60 -42.33 -35.82
CA GLY A 225 -37.53 -42.90 -37.17
C GLY A 225 -38.93 -42.97 -37.81
N PRO A 226 -39.03 -43.11 -39.14
CA PRO A 226 -40.31 -43.25 -39.81
C PRO A 226 -40.76 -44.72 -39.83
N SER A 227 -42.02 -44.97 -39.47
CA SER A 227 -42.70 -46.25 -39.74
C SER A 227 -43.73 -46.05 -40.85
N ALA A 228 -43.61 -46.89 -41.88
CA ALA A 228 -44.72 -47.33 -42.72
C ALA A 228 -45.62 -48.30 -41.94
#